data_AF-A0A952VSL8-F1
#
_entry.id   AF-A0A952VSL8-F1
#
_cell.length_a   1.000
_cell.length_b   1.000
_cell.length_c   1.000
_cell.angle_alpha   90.00
_cell.angle_beta   90.00
_cell.angle_gamma   90.00
#
_symmetry.space_group_name_H-M   'P 1'
#
loop_
_entity.id
_entity.type
_entity.pdbx_description
1 polymer ?
#
loop_
_entity_poly.entity_id
_entity_poly.type
_entity_poly.pdbx_seq_one_letter_code
_entity_poly.pdbx_strand_id
1 'polypeptide(L)'
;MIRKGLMVWLLGTVILASGCTTGPVSQVTELKNSGFMSLWNTYADCKSTSDLAQATSDLTQLRSASQEANEGFILPLPTHLERLVANPTSRVAVDVEAMAVACALHTGELALNQGQTDIARDLLVSVIKLHKEEGSYYVLKAKTLLAKLGQGINVSFNVH
;
A
#
# COMPACT_ATOMS: atom_id res chain seq x y z
N MET A 1 -30.37 -69.97 -5.48
CA MET A 1 -29.27 -69.23 -4.80
C MET A 1 -29.24 -67.76 -5.26
N ILE A 2 -30.27 -66.95 -4.97
CA ILE A 2 -30.25 -65.49 -5.21
C ILE A 2 -30.93 -64.86 -3.99
N ARG A 3 -30.17 -64.59 -2.92
CA ARG A 3 -30.73 -63.89 -1.73
C ARG A 3 -29.72 -63.22 -0.81
N LYS A 4 -28.41 -63.25 -1.10
CA LYS A 4 -27.38 -62.72 -0.21
C LYS A 4 -26.63 -61.48 -0.74
N GLY A 5 -26.88 -61.07 -1.99
CA GLY A 5 -26.15 -59.95 -2.61
C GLY A 5 -26.77 -58.57 -2.41
N LEU A 6 -28.04 -58.47 -2.01
CA LEU A 6 -28.75 -57.17 -1.95
C LEU A 6 -28.53 -56.42 -0.64
N MET A 7 -28.18 -57.12 0.45
CA MET A 7 -28.07 -56.51 1.77
C MET A 7 -26.69 -55.88 2.07
N VAL A 8 -25.68 -56.16 1.23
CA VAL A 8 -24.32 -55.63 1.37
C VAL A 8 -24.07 -54.44 0.43
N TRP A 9 -25.13 -53.84 -0.12
CA TRP A 9 -25.02 -52.60 -0.89
C TRP A 9 -25.71 -51.40 -0.22
N LEU A 10 -26.47 -51.65 0.86
CA LEU A 10 -27.17 -50.63 1.64
C LEU A 10 -26.38 -50.10 2.84
N LEU A 11 -25.24 -50.71 3.19
CA LEU A 11 -24.39 -50.27 4.31
C LEU A 11 -23.19 -49.40 3.89
N GLY A 12 -22.98 -49.18 2.59
CA GLY A 12 -21.80 -48.47 2.08
C GLY A 12 -21.96 -46.96 1.88
N THR A 13 -23.17 -46.41 2.05
CA THR A 13 -23.50 -45.01 1.71
C THR A 13 -23.77 -44.13 2.93
N VAL A 14 -23.31 -44.55 4.12
CA VAL A 14 -23.41 -43.77 5.37
C VAL A 14 -22.02 -43.56 5.97
N ILE A 15 -21.09 -43.01 5.19
CA ILE A 15 -19.99 -42.22 5.77
C ILE A 15 -20.16 -40.82 5.21
N LEU A 16 -21.08 -40.14 5.88
CA LEU A 16 -21.38 -38.74 5.78
C LEU A 16 -20.11 -37.93 6.00
N ALA A 17 -19.70 -37.23 4.96
CA ALA A 17 -19.41 -35.80 4.98
C ALA A 17 -19.07 -35.21 6.37
N SER A 18 -17.92 -35.56 6.95
CA SER A 18 -17.22 -34.69 7.89
C SER A 18 -16.44 -33.65 7.09
N GLY A 19 -17.16 -32.82 6.32
CA GLY A 19 -16.60 -31.57 5.83
C GLY A 19 -16.33 -30.71 7.05
N CYS A 20 -15.06 -30.36 7.30
CA CYS A 20 -14.70 -29.33 8.27
C CYS A 20 -15.61 -28.13 8.04
N THR A 21 -16.46 -27.80 9.01
CA THR A 21 -17.17 -26.53 8.97
C THR A 21 -16.10 -25.46 9.06
N THR A 22 -15.90 -24.74 7.96
CA THR A 22 -15.24 -23.46 8.00
C THR A 22 -16.02 -22.65 9.04
N GLY A 23 -15.38 -22.39 10.19
CA GLY A 23 -15.92 -21.47 11.18
C GLY A 23 -16.29 -20.16 10.49
N PRO A 24 -17.24 -19.38 11.04
CA PRO A 24 -17.71 -18.16 10.40
C PRO A 24 -16.49 -17.37 9.94
N VAL A 25 -16.38 -17.16 8.62
CA VAL A 25 -15.36 -16.29 8.03
C VAL A 25 -15.48 -15.01 8.83
N SER A 26 -14.49 -14.76 9.66
CA SER A 26 -14.53 -13.62 10.56
C SER A 26 -14.58 -12.41 9.65
N GLN A 27 -15.71 -11.70 9.64
CA GLN A 27 -15.89 -10.48 8.83
C GLN A 27 -14.74 -9.49 9.06
N VAL A 28 -14.10 -9.56 10.22
CA VAL A 28 -12.88 -8.83 10.58
C VAL A 28 -11.67 -9.18 9.69
N THR A 29 -11.50 -10.45 9.32
CA THR A 29 -10.43 -10.91 8.41
C THR A 29 -10.71 -10.49 6.97
N GLU A 30 -11.97 -10.55 6.53
CA GLU A 30 -12.38 -10.14 5.19
C GLU A 30 -12.27 -8.62 4.99
N LEU A 31 -12.67 -7.82 6.00
CA LEU A 31 -12.53 -6.36 6.00
C LEU A 31 -11.07 -5.88 6.06
N LYS A 32 -10.19 -6.62 6.76
CA LYS A 32 -8.75 -6.31 6.77
C LYS A 32 -8.07 -6.67 5.46
N ASN A 33 -8.49 -7.78 4.84
CA ASN A 33 -7.94 -8.21 3.56
C ASN A 33 -8.35 -7.25 2.43
N SER A 34 -9.59 -6.74 2.45
CA SER A 34 -10.04 -5.74 1.48
C SER A 34 -9.30 -4.40 1.62
N GLY A 35 -9.04 -3.94 2.84
CA GLY A 35 -8.24 -2.73 3.08
C GLY A 35 -6.80 -2.84 2.58
N PHE A 36 -6.12 -3.96 2.90
CA PHE A 36 -4.77 -4.22 2.40
C PHE A 36 -4.71 -4.29 0.87
N MET A 37 -5.58 -5.11 0.27
CA MET A 37 -5.62 -5.28 -1.19
C MET A 37 -5.97 -3.98 -1.90
N SER A 38 -6.84 -3.14 -1.30
CA SER A 38 -7.12 -1.80 -1.84
C SER A 38 -5.87 -0.93 -1.89
N LEU A 39 -5.10 -0.86 -0.80
CA LEU A 39 -3.87 -0.06 -0.77
C LEU A 39 -2.83 -0.58 -1.76
N TRP A 40 -2.69 -1.91 -1.85
CA TRP A 40 -1.79 -2.53 -2.81
C TRP A 40 -2.18 -2.22 -4.25
N ASN A 41 -3.47 -2.27 -4.58
CA ASN A 41 -3.98 -1.91 -5.91
C ASN A 41 -3.73 -0.44 -6.21
N THR A 42 -4.08 0.49 -5.31
CA THR A 42 -3.80 1.93 -5.48
C THR A 42 -2.31 2.19 -5.73
N TYR A 43 -1.41 1.49 -5.02
CA TYR A 43 0.02 1.60 -5.27
C TYR A 43 0.45 1.03 -6.62
N ALA A 44 -0.07 -0.14 -7.00
CA ALA A 44 0.23 -0.76 -8.28
C ALA A 44 -0.25 0.10 -9.46
N ASP A 45 -1.44 0.69 -9.33
CA ASP A 45 -2.04 1.62 -10.30
C ASP A 45 -1.18 2.88 -10.42
N CYS A 46 -0.82 3.51 -9.29
CA CYS A 46 0.10 4.65 -9.30
C CYS A 46 1.43 4.34 -9.99
N LYS A 47 2.01 3.16 -9.75
CA LYS A 47 3.31 2.77 -10.32
C LYS A 47 3.27 2.44 -11.80
N SER A 48 2.11 2.06 -12.33
CA SER A 48 1.95 1.63 -13.73
C SER A 48 1.34 2.69 -14.62
N THR A 49 0.60 3.65 -14.07
CA THR A 49 -0.04 4.71 -14.85
C THR A 49 0.96 5.72 -15.43
N SER A 50 0.62 6.25 -16.60
CA SER A 50 1.27 7.41 -17.23
C SER A 50 0.38 8.66 -17.20
N ASP A 51 -0.82 8.58 -16.60
CA ASP A 51 -1.70 9.71 -16.37
C ASP A 51 -1.33 10.39 -15.04
N LEU A 52 -0.96 11.68 -15.12
CA LEU A 52 -0.53 12.43 -13.95
C LEU A 52 -1.68 12.69 -12.97
N ALA A 53 -2.89 12.90 -13.48
CA ALA A 53 -4.06 13.12 -12.63
C ALA A 53 -4.38 11.86 -11.84
N GLN A 54 -4.34 10.69 -12.50
CA GLN A 54 -4.51 9.40 -11.83
C GLN A 54 -3.42 9.17 -10.78
N ALA A 55 -2.14 9.34 -11.15
CA ALA A 55 -1.03 9.15 -10.22
C ALA A 55 -1.09 10.10 -9.02
N THR A 56 -1.62 11.32 -9.20
CA THR A 56 -1.81 12.29 -8.11
C THR A 56 -2.97 11.90 -7.19
N SER A 57 -4.06 11.37 -7.77
CA SER A 57 -5.20 10.85 -7.01
C SER A 57 -4.78 9.66 -6.15
N ASP A 58 -4.09 8.68 -6.74
CA ASP A 58 -3.62 7.48 -6.06
C ASP A 58 -2.63 7.84 -4.93
N LEU A 59 -1.71 8.78 -5.20
CA LEU A 59 -0.79 9.31 -4.19
C LEU A 59 -1.53 9.93 -3.01
N THR A 60 -2.60 10.70 -3.29
CA THR A 60 -3.39 11.35 -2.24
C THR A 60 -4.05 10.30 -1.35
N GLN A 61 -4.62 9.25 -1.94
CA GLN A 61 -5.22 8.14 -1.21
C GLN A 61 -4.19 7.42 -0.32
N LEU A 62 -2.99 7.12 -0.85
CA LEU A 62 -1.93 6.47 -0.08
C LEU A 62 -1.41 7.35 1.07
N ARG A 63 -1.31 8.67 0.87
CA ARG A 63 -0.91 9.60 1.93
C ARG A 63 -1.93 9.66 3.07
N SER A 64 -3.22 9.73 2.74
CA SER A 64 -4.28 9.69 3.76
C SER A 64 -4.23 8.38 4.56
N ALA A 65 -4.07 7.24 3.88
CA ALA A 65 -3.95 5.95 4.55
C ALA A 65 -2.68 5.82 5.40
N SER A 66 -1.57 6.41 4.96
CA SER A 66 -0.33 6.46 5.75
C SER A 66 -0.49 7.28 7.03
N GLN A 67 -1.25 8.38 6.98
CA GLN A 67 -1.59 9.16 8.18
C GLN A 67 -2.47 8.36 9.13
N GLU A 68 -3.54 7.75 8.66
CA GLU A 68 -4.43 6.90 9.47
C GLU A 68 -3.68 5.70 10.10
N ALA A 69 -2.75 5.09 9.35
CA ALA A 69 -1.94 3.98 9.85
C ALA A 69 -0.97 4.40 10.97
N ASN A 70 -0.55 5.67 10.98
CA ASN A 70 0.30 6.26 12.03
C ASN A 70 -0.48 6.69 13.27
N GLU A 71 -1.78 6.99 13.15
CA GLU A 71 -2.61 7.38 14.30
C GLU A 71 -2.84 6.21 15.28
N GLY A 72 -2.69 4.97 14.83
CA GLY A 72 -2.59 3.79 15.67
C GLY A 72 -3.87 3.46 16.47
N PHE A 73 -4.04 2.19 16.82
CA PHE A 73 -5.08 1.80 17.77
C PHE A 73 -4.53 1.93 19.19
N ILE A 74 -5.02 2.91 19.95
CA ILE A 74 -4.77 3.01 21.40
C ILE A 74 -5.70 2.00 22.09
N LEU A 75 -5.17 0.85 22.49
CA LEU A 75 -5.90 -0.07 23.36
C LEU A 75 -6.02 0.58 24.75
N PRO A 76 -7.23 0.86 25.28
CA PRO A 76 -7.38 1.41 26.61
C PRO A 76 -6.92 0.36 27.62
N LEU A 77 -5.68 0.51 28.09
CA LEU A 77 -5.05 -0.39 29.02
C LEU A 77 -5.01 0.24 30.41
N PRO A 78 -5.13 -0.57 31.48
CA PRO A 78 -4.80 -0.12 32.83
C PRO A 78 -3.41 0.52 32.83
N THR A 79 -3.22 1.63 33.54
CA THR A 79 -2.02 2.49 33.52
C THR A 79 -0.68 1.76 33.77
N HIS A 80 -0.72 0.60 34.43
CA HIS A 80 0.44 -0.26 34.63
C HIS A 80 0.90 -0.99 33.37
N LEU A 81 -0.02 -1.31 32.46
CA LEU A 81 0.27 -2.00 31.19
C LEU A 81 0.57 -1.03 30.06
N GLU A 82 0.04 0.19 30.14
CA GLU A 82 0.22 1.23 29.11
C GLU A 82 1.70 1.46 28.77
N ARG A 83 2.60 1.49 29.77
CA ARG A 83 4.06 1.62 29.56
C ARG A 83 4.70 0.48 28.76
N LEU A 84 4.09 -0.71 28.77
CA LEU A 84 4.59 -1.89 28.05
C LEU A 84 4.16 -1.90 26.58
N VAL A 85 3.23 -1.02 26.18
CA VAL A 85 2.57 -1.04 24.86
C VAL A 85 2.36 0.34 24.26
N ALA A 86 2.87 1.40 24.89
CA ALA A 86 2.66 2.82 24.55
C ALA A 86 3.10 3.24 23.13
N ASN A 87 3.87 2.40 22.45
CA ASN A 87 4.15 2.56 21.02
C ASN A 87 3.62 1.34 20.26
N PRO A 88 2.29 1.25 20.02
CA PRO A 88 1.79 0.21 19.14
C PRO A 88 2.33 0.49 17.74
N THR A 89 3.33 -0.27 17.32
CA THR A 89 3.79 -0.26 15.93
C THR A 89 2.60 -0.67 15.06
N SER A 90 2.27 0.16 14.07
CA SER A 90 1.21 -0.12 13.10
C SER A 90 1.33 -1.57 12.59
N ARG A 91 0.28 -2.39 12.77
CA ARG A 91 0.29 -3.81 12.36
C ARG A 91 -0.05 -4.00 10.88
N VAL A 92 0.22 -3.00 10.04
CA VAL A 92 0.07 -3.17 8.61
C VAL A 92 1.22 -4.06 8.13
N ALA A 93 0.91 -5.12 7.40
CA ALA A 93 1.92 -6.04 6.86
C ALA A 93 2.84 -5.37 5.83
N VAL A 94 2.48 -4.18 5.36
CA VAL A 94 3.21 -3.36 4.40
C VAL A 94 3.32 -1.94 4.91
N ASP A 95 4.48 -1.34 4.70
CA ASP A 95 4.77 0.05 5.02
C ASP A 95 4.03 0.98 4.03
N VAL A 96 2.90 1.53 4.46
CA VAL A 96 2.06 2.44 3.66
C VAL A 96 2.80 3.76 3.37
N GLU A 97 3.71 4.19 4.25
CA GLU A 97 4.53 5.39 4.02
C GLU A 97 5.53 5.13 2.89
N ALA A 98 6.16 3.97 2.87
CA ALA A 98 7.04 3.56 1.76
C ALA A 98 6.27 3.46 0.43
N MET A 99 5.04 2.94 0.42
CA MET A 99 4.18 2.92 -0.77
C MET A 99 3.88 4.34 -1.27
N ALA A 100 3.49 5.24 -0.36
CA ALA A 100 3.20 6.64 -0.67
C ALA A 100 4.45 7.36 -1.22
N VAL A 101 5.62 7.10 -0.67
CA VAL A 101 6.89 7.69 -1.12
C VAL A 101 7.29 7.19 -2.51
N ALA A 102 7.16 5.89 -2.76
CA ALA A 102 7.44 5.30 -4.07
C ALA A 102 6.48 5.84 -5.15
N CYS A 103 5.20 6.01 -4.81
CA CYS A 103 4.20 6.65 -5.67
C CYS A 103 4.53 8.13 -5.89
N ALA A 104 4.86 8.91 -4.84
CA ALA A 104 5.24 10.31 -4.95
C ALA A 104 6.44 10.53 -5.89
N LEU A 105 7.43 9.63 -5.83
CA LEU A 105 8.58 9.66 -6.70
C LEU A 105 8.20 9.42 -8.18
N HIS A 106 7.30 8.48 -8.44
CA HIS A 106 6.75 8.22 -9.77
C HIS A 106 5.97 9.42 -10.31
N THR A 107 5.05 9.95 -9.52
CA THR A 107 4.23 11.12 -9.86
C THR A 107 5.11 12.35 -10.11
N GLY A 108 6.18 12.54 -9.34
CA GLY A 108 7.16 13.59 -9.56
C GLY A 108 7.96 13.43 -10.86
N GLU A 109 8.37 12.20 -11.20
CA GLU A 109 9.03 11.91 -12.49
C GLU A 109 8.09 12.13 -13.68
N LEU A 110 6.81 11.77 -13.54
CA LEU A 110 5.80 12.00 -14.55
C LEU A 110 5.50 13.49 -14.75
N ALA A 111 5.32 14.24 -13.66
CA ALA A 111 5.15 15.69 -13.69
C ALA A 111 6.34 16.38 -14.38
N LEU A 112 7.56 15.94 -14.07
CA LEU A 112 8.77 16.46 -14.71
C LEU A 112 8.73 16.22 -16.23
N ASN A 113 8.41 14.99 -16.65
CA ASN A 113 8.37 14.62 -18.07
C ASN A 113 7.26 15.36 -18.84
N GLN A 114 6.18 15.76 -18.16
CA GLN A 114 5.09 16.55 -18.73
C GLN A 114 5.30 18.07 -18.64
N GLY A 115 6.46 18.52 -18.14
CA GLY A 115 6.77 19.95 -18.00
C GLY A 115 6.08 20.64 -16.82
N GLN A 116 5.42 19.90 -15.93
CA GLN A 116 4.77 20.42 -14.71
C GLN A 116 5.82 20.56 -13.60
N THR A 117 6.73 21.50 -13.81
CA THR A 117 7.97 21.66 -13.04
C THR A 117 7.76 21.98 -11.56
N ASP A 118 6.73 22.77 -11.22
CA ASP A 118 6.40 23.10 -9.84
C ASP A 118 5.90 21.87 -9.06
N ILE A 119 4.96 21.12 -9.66
CA ILE A 119 4.44 19.87 -9.09
C ILE A 119 5.57 18.85 -8.91
N ALA A 120 6.43 18.70 -9.92
CA ALA A 120 7.58 17.81 -9.85
C ALA A 120 8.50 18.20 -8.68
N ARG A 121 8.82 19.49 -8.54
CA ARG A 121 9.68 19.99 -7.45
C ARG A 121 9.08 19.68 -6.09
N ASP A 122 7.81 20.02 -5.88
CA ASP A 122 7.15 19.86 -4.58
C ASP A 122 7.08 18.39 -4.17
N LEU A 123 6.73 17.49 -5.09
CA LEU A 123 6.69 16.06 -4.85
C LEU A 123 8.07 15.50 -4.50
N LEU A 124 9.10 15.82 -5.29
CA LEU A 124 10.45 15.29 -5.08
C LEU A 124 11.10 15.84 -3.80
N VAL A 125 10.85 17.11 -3.46
CA VAL A 125 11.28 17.67 -2.17
C VAL A 125 10.54 17.00 -1.01
N SER A 126 9.25 16.68 -1.16
CA SER A 126 8.51 15.96 -0.12
C SER A 126 9.08 14.58 0.17
N VAL A 127 9.54 13.85 -0.86
CA VAL A 127 10.20 12.54 -0.70
C VAL A 127 11.47 12.67 0.15
N ILE A 128 12.28 13.70 -0.10
CA ILE A 128 13.51 13.94 0.67
C ILE A 128 13.20 14.30 2.13
N LYS A 129 12.14 15.06 2.38
CA LYS A 129 11.74 15.47 3.75
C LYS A 129 11.23 14.30 4.59
N LEU A 130 10.54 13.34 3.97
CA LEU A 130 9.99 12.17 4.66
C LEU A 130 11.08 11.17 5.04
N HIS A 131 12.11 11.00 4.21
CA HIS A 131 13.20 10.06 4.47
C HIS A 131 14.43 10.74 5.08
N LYS A 132 14.66 10.50 6.37
CA LYS A 132 15.84 11.03 7.10
C LYS A 132 17.16 10.38 6.69
N GLU A 133 17.11 9.19 6.11
CA GLU A 133 18.31 8.49 5.65
C GLU A 133 18.71 9.01 4.25
N GLU A 134 19.76 9.84 4.22
CA GLU A 134 20.23 10.50 2.99
C GLU A 134 20.69 9.52 1.90
N GLY A 135 21.07 8.30 2.28
CA GLY A 135 21.54 7.24 1.39
C GLY A 135 20.44 6.33 0.83
N SER A 136 19.18 6.54 1.23
CA SER A 136 18.07 5.72 0.73
C SER A 136 17.86 5.90 -0.78
N TYR A 137 17.45 4.82 -1.45
CA TYR A 137 17.15 4.83 -2.89
C TYR A 137 16.22 5.99 -3.29
N TYR A 138 15.18 6.24 -2.50
CA TYR A 138 14.18 7.28 -2.77
C TYR A 138 14.80 8.69 -2.74
N VAL A 139 15.64 8.98 -1.74
CA VAL A 139 16.31 10.28 -1.63
C VAL A 139 17.27 10.52 -2.80
N LEU A 140 18.07 9.51 -3.15
CA LEU A 140 19.03 9.61 -4.25
C LEU A 140 18.34 9.83 -5.61
N LYS A 141 17.27 9.08 -5.88
CA LYS A 141 16.48 9.23 -7.11
C LYS A 141 15.76 10.58 -7.14
N ALA A 142 15.21 11.05 -6.03
CA ALA A 142 14.58 12.37 -5.95
C ALA A 142 15.58 13.51 -6.21
N LYS A 143 16.77 13.47 -5.59
CA LYS A 143 17.86 14.43 -5.84
C LYS A 143 18.28 14.43 -7.31
N THR A 144 18.37 13.26 -7.94
CA THR A 144 18.72 13.12 -9.36
C THR A 144 17.67 13.79 -10.26
N LEU A 145 16.38 13.59 -9.99
CA LEU A 145 15.30 14.21 -10.76
C LEU A 145 15.24 15.73 -10.55
N LEU A 146 15.48 16.22 -9.33
CA LEU A 146 15.59 17.65 -9.04
C LEU A 146 16.78 18.30 -9.76
N ALA A 147 17.91 17.60 -9.88
CA ALA A 147 19.06 18.09 -10.65
C ALA A 147 18.71 18.22 -12.15
N LYS A 148 18.00 17.24 -12.72
CA LYS A 148 17.49 17.33 -14.11
C LYS A 148 16.56 18.52 -14.30
N LEU A 149 15.68 18.77 -13.33
CA LEU A 149 14.78 19.93 -13.36
C LEU A 149 15.56 21.26 -13.41
N GLY A 150 16.57 21.42 -12.57
CA GLY A 150 17.43 22.61 -12.56
C GLY A 150 18.22 22.81 -13.86
N GLN A 151 18.63 21.73 -14.51
CA GLN A 151 19.30 21.79 -15.82
C GLN A 151 18.33 22.16 -16.95
N GLY A 152 17.11 21.63 -16.95
CA GLY A 152 16.09 21.96 -17.96
C GLY A 152 15.64 23.42 -17.94
N ILE A 153 15.58 24.04 -16.76
CA ILE A 153 15.27 25.47 -16.61
C ILE A 153 16.36 26.35 -17.23
N ASN A 154 17.63 25.92 -17.18
CA ASN A 154 18.76 26.68 -17.71
C ASN A 154 18.83 26.68 -19.25
N VAL A 155 18.10 25.77 -19.93
CA VAL A 155 18.09 25.66 -21.40
C VAL A 155 16.94 26.47 -22.03
N SER A 156 15.99 26.99 -21.24
CA SER A 156 14.75 27.62 -21.77
C SER A 156 14.77 29.15 -21.90
N PHE A 157 15.92 29.82 -21.81
CA PHE A 157 16.00 31.28 -21.96
C PHE A 157 16.86 31.70 -23.15
N ASN A 158 16.37 31.45 -24.37
CA ASN A 158 16.76 32.24 -25.53
C ASN A 158 15.68 32.16 -26.61
N VAL A 159 14.76 33.12 -26.56
CA VAL A 159 13.97 33.53 -27.73
C VAL A 159 14.04 35.06 -27.77
N HIS A 160 14.87 35.56 -28.68
CA HIS A 160 14.80 36.90 -29.26
C HIS A 160 14.84 36.73 -30.77
#